data_AF-A0A1M5WIV0-F1
#
_entry.id   AF-A0A1M5WIV0-F1
#
_cell.length_a   1.000
_cell.length_b   1.000
_cell.length_c   1.000
_cell.angle_alpha   90.00
_cell.angle_beta   90.00
_cell.angle_gamma   90.00
#
_symmetry.space_group_name_H-M   'P 1'
#
loop_
_entity.id
_entity.type
_entity.pdbx_description
1 polymer ?
#
loop_
_entity_poly.entity_id
_entity_poly.type
_entity_poly.pdbx_seq_one_letter_code
_entity_poly.pdbx_strand_id
1 'polypeptide(L)'
;MVVHEPTIKKPTNPIGDQTWMAENLNFDPGQGGSGDYKYRWSWCYDNKKKNCDVGGRLYTWAAAIDSLKLANDVENPIECGDRKYCDSLPARIRGVCIEGWHLPSRDEWNDLIMMAVDTANAGRIFKSLTGWVNGGNGTDSLGFSALPVGYYQDNGKYYGAGGISRMWSSQSVNDLFATEMGFNSNSNGFVLNFGVGYKSFAYSVRCVKD
;
A
#
# COMPACT_ATOMS: atom_id res chain seq x y z
N MET A 1 13.45 -27.21 0.82
CA MET A 1 12.86 -26.04 0.13
C MET A 1 12.91 -24.91 1.14
N VAL A 2 13.91 -24.03 1.03
CA VAL A 2 14.06 -22.92 1.99
C VAL A 2 13.01 -21.89 1.59
N VAL A 3 11.90 -21.87 2.31
CA VAL A 3 10.94 -20.77 2.21
C VAL A 3 11.71 -19.56 2.73
N HIS A 4 12.14 -18.67 1.84
CA HIS A 4 12.64 -17.38 2.26
C HIS A 4 11.47 -16.67 2.95
N GLU A 5 11.46 -16.71 4.28
CA GLU A 5 10.57 -15.86 5.06
C GLU A 5 10.78 -14.42 4.57
N PRO A 6 9.71 -13.67 4.26
CA PRO A 6 9.85 -12.25 3.98
C PRO A 6 10.66 -11.64 5.11
N THR A 7 11.58 -10.73 4.80
CA THR A 7 12.28 -9.94 5.83
C THR A 7 11.24 -9.09 6.57
N ILE A 8 10.61 -9.67 7.59
CA ILE A 8 9.65 -9.03 8.48
C ILE A 8 10.50 -8.29 9.51
N LYS A 9 10.72 -6.99 9.29
CA LYS A 9 11.28 -6.12 10.34
C LYS A 9 10.17 -5.67 11.29
N LYS A 10 10.57 -5.53 12.55
CA LYS A 10 9.75 -5.61 13.77
C LYS A 10 8.49 -4.72 13.78
N PRO A 11 7.37 -5.18 14.38
CA PRO A 11 6.24 -4.33 14.71
C PRO A 11 6.67 -3.22 15.69
N THR A 12 6.18 -2.01 15.50
CA THR A 12 6.37 -0.91 16.46
C THR A 12 5.03 -0.39 16.93
N ASN A 13 4.81 -0.57 18.23
CA ASN A 13 3.76 -0.04 19.10
C ASN A 13 2.29 -0.19 18.64
N PRO A 14 1.36 -0.52 19.56
CA PRO A 14 -0.06 -0.35 19.28
C PRO A 14 -0.33 1.12 18.90
N ILE A 15 -0.98 1.30 17.76
CA ILE A 15 -1.49 2.59 17.28
C ILE A 15 -3.01 2.49 17.48
N GLY A 16 -3.45 2.86 18.69
CA GLY A 16 -4.81 2.57 19.16
C GLY A 16 -4.92 1.09 19.53
N ASP A 17 -6.00 0.44 19.10
CA ASP A 17 -6.18 -1.01 19.26
C ASP A 17 -5.53 -1.82 18.13
N GLN A 18 -4.94 -1.15 17.14
CA GLN A 18 -4.37 -1.79 15.95
C GLN A 18 -2.84 -1.84 15.99
N THR A 19 -2.28 -2.88 15.37
CA THR A 19 -0.85 -2.98 15.12
C THR A 19 -0.58 -2.78 13.63
N TRP A 20 0.28 -1.83 13.29
CA TRP A 20 0.66 -1.52 11.91
C TRP A 20 2.07 -1.98 11.59
N MET A 21 2.30 -2.40 10.34
CA MET A 21 3.66 -2.59 9.84
C MET A 21 4.39 -1.24 9.77
N ALA A 22 5.60 -1.18 10.34
CA ALA A 22 6.47 0.00 10.28
C ALA A 22 7.10 0.20 8.88
N GLU A 23 7.23 -0.90 8.14
CA GLU A 23 7.79 -0.90 6.79
C GLU A 23 6.71 -1.25 5.75
N ASN A 24 6.91 -0.79 4.51
CA ASN A 24 6.09 -1.25 3.40
C ASN A 24 6.38 -2.73 3.11
N LEU A 25 5.35 -3.46 2.69
CA LEU A 25 5.48 -4.87 2.36
C LEU A 25 6.50 -5.07 1.23
N ASN A 26 7.40 -6.06 1.42
CA ASN A 26 8.40 -6.47 0.44
C ASN A 26 8.26 -7.98 0.12
N PHE A 27 7.05 -8.41 -0.18
CA PHE A 27 6.74 -9.77 -0.59
C PHE A 27 6.60 -9.84 -2.11
N ASP A 28 7.28 -10.79 -2.76
CA ASP A 28 7.08 -11.04 -4.19
C ASP A 28 5.99 -12.11 -4.36
N PRO A 29 4.77 -11.75 -4.80
CA PRO A 29 3.73 -12.73 -5.08
C PRO A 29 4.01 -13.58 -6.33
N GLY A 30 5.15 -13.36 -7.00
CA GLY A 30 5.49 -13.94 -8.29
C GLY A 30 4.93 -13.11 -9.44
N GLN A 31 5.17 -13.58 -10.67
CA GLN A 31 4.42 -13.12 -11.84
C GLN A 31 3.25 -14.08 -12.00
N GLY A 32 2.09 -13.61 -12.45
CA GLY A 32 1.13 -14.58 -12.94
C GLY A 32 -0.02 -14.06 -13.77
N GLY A 33 -0.69 -15.08 -14.30
CA GLY A 33 -1.54 -14.99 -15.47
C GLY A 33 -0.75 -15.20 -16.77
N SER A 34 -1.06 -16.29 -17.48
CA SER A 34 -0.90 -16.41 -18.92
C SER A 34 -2.24 -16.13 -19.59
N GLY A 35 -2.27 -15.43 -20.73
CA GLY A 35 -3.50 -15.07 -21.46
C GLY A 35 -3.87 -13.58 -21.36
N ASP A 36 -5.15 -13.26 -21.59
CA ASP A 36 -5.67 -11.88 -21.64
C ASP A 36 -5.72 -11.20 -20.26
N TYR A 37 -5.68 -11.97 -19.18
CA TYR A 37 -5.72 -11.50 -17.80
C TYR A 37 -4.31 -11.42 -17.18
N LYS A 38 -3.40 -10.71 -17.85
CA LYS A 38 -2.07 -10.36 -17.31
C LYS A 38 -2.23 -9.34 -16.19
N TYR A 39 -2.63 -9.79 -15.03
CA TYR A 39 -2.48 -9.00 -13.83
C TYR A 39 -0.96 -8.74 -13.66
N ARG A 40 -0.53 -7.48 -13.67
CA ARG A 40 0.88 -7.10 -13.50
C ARG A 40 1.10 -6.74 -12.03
N TRP A 41 1.95 -7.44 -11.30
CA TRP A 41 1.75 -7.48 -9.84
C TRP A 41 2.61 -6.54 -9.05
N SER A 42 3.92 -6.75 -9.05
CA SER A 42 4.78 -5.96 -8.18
C SER A 42 6.13 -5.65 -8.77
N TRP A 43 6.69 -4.52 -8.33
CA TRP A 43 7.99 -4.05 -8.76
C TRP A 43 8.77 -3.43 -7.61
N CYS A 44 10.08 -3.56 -7.68
CA CYS A 44 10.97 -2.62 -7.03
C CYS A 44 11.01 -1.34 -7.85
N TYR A 45 11.02 -0.18 -7.20
CA TYR A 45 11.22 1.09 -7.90
C TYR A 45 12.45 1.02 -8.82
N ASP A 46 12.35 1.55 -10.04
CA ASP A 46 13.39 1.47 -11.09
C ASP A 46 13.81 0.04 -11.51
N ASN A 47 13.05 -1.00 -11.15
CA ASN A 47 13.45 -2.40 -11.28
C ASN A 47 14.76 -2.74 -10.54
N LYS A 48 15.12 -1.98 -9.49
CA LYS A 48 16.37 -2.20 -8.73
C LYS A 48 16.05 -2.88 -7.40
N LYS A 49 16.54 -4.10 -7.18
CA LYS A 49 16.33 -4.87 -5.93
C LYS A 49 16.63 -4.04 -4.67
N LYS A 50 17.73 -3.29 -4.66
CA LYS A 50 18.11 -2.43 -3.52
C LYS A 50 17.04 -1.41 -3.12
N ASN A 51 16.16 -1.00 -4.05
CA ASN A 51 15.07 -0.08 -3.75
C ASN A 51 13.93 -0.78 -3.01
N CYS A 52 13.68 -2.07 -3.29
CA CYS A 52 12.78 -2.88 -2.47
C CYS A 52 13.32 -3.10 -1.05
N ASP A 53 14.64 -3.32 -0.93
CA ASP A 53 15.29 -3.54 0.36
C ASP A 53 15.17 -2.32 1.30
N VAL A 54 14.88 -1.14 0.75
CA VAL A 54 14.64 0.11 1.50
C VAL A 54 13.15 0.44 1.62
N GLY A 55 12.44 0.43 0.49
CA GLY A 55 11.10 1.04 0.37
C GLY A 55 9.94 0.05 0.24
N GLY A 56 10.23 -1.26 0.23
CA GLY A 56 9.27 -2.28 -0.13
C GLY A 56 8.94 -2.31 -1.62
N ARG A 57 7.95 -3.13 -1.97
CA ARG A 57 7.46 -3.29 -3.34
C ARG A 57 6.27 -2.38 -3.61
N LEU A 58 6.13 -2.03 -4.89
CA LEU A 58 4.94 -1.40 -5.43
C LEU A 58 4.05 -2.50 -6.02
N TYR A 59 2.78 -2.53 -5.66
CA TYR A 59 1.79 -3.54 -6.06
C TYR A 59 0.67 -2.89 -6.85
N THR A 60 0.19 -3.49 -7.94
CA THR A 60 -1.13 -3.08 -8.46
C THR A 60 -2.21 -3.40 -7.44
N TRP A 61 -3.37 -2.75 -7.55
CA TRP A 61 -4.46 -3.04 -6.62
C TRP A 61 -4.88 -4.51 -6.68
N ALA A 62 -4.96 -5.09 -7.89
CA ALA A 62 -5.24 -6.52 -8.08
C ALA A 62 -4.24 -7.44 -7.36
N ALA A 63 -2.96 -7.08 -7.35
CA ALA A 63 -1.96 -7.82 -6.59
C ALA A 63 -2.09 -7.60 -5.09
N ALA A 64 -2.38 -6.37 -4.65
CA ALA A 64 -2.56 -6.04 -3.24
C ALA A 64 -3.69 -6.88 -2.62
N ILE A 65 -4.83 -7.00 -3.29
CA ILE A 65 -5.98 -7.78 -2.81
C ILE A 65 -5.87 -9.30 -3.09
N ASP A 66 -4.78 -9.75 -3.71
CA ASP A 66 -4.63 -11.14 -4.17
C ASP A 66 -5.84 -11.58 -5.04
N SER A 67 -6.10 -10.82 -6.10
CA SER A 67 -7.30 -11.01 -6.93
C SER A 67 -7.33 -12.36 -7.63
N LEU A 68 -6.19 -13.01 -7.85
CA LEU A 68 -6.19 -14.37 -8.38
C LEU A 68 -6.76 -15.37 -7.39
N LYS A 69 -6.44 -15.23 -6.11
CA LYS A 69 -7.02 -16.10 -5.08
C LYS A 69 -8.53 -15.88 -4.99
N LEU A 70 -8.99 -14.64 -5.02
CA LEU A 70 -10.42 -14.32 -5.04
C LEU A 70 -11.14 -14.91 -6.25
N ALA A 71 -10.55 -14.82 -7.45
CA ALA A 71 -11.16 -15.34 -8.67
C ALA A 71 -11.23 -16.88 -8.70
N ASN A 72 -10.33 -17.56 -7.97
CA ASN A 72 -10.28 -19.03 -7.88
C ASN A 72 -10.94 -19.58 -6.60
N ASP A 73 -11.63 -18.74 -5.83
CA ASP A 73 -12.41 -19.21 -4.69
C ASP A 73 -13.55 -20.12 -5.18
N VAL A 74 -13.67 -21.31 -4.59
CA VAL A 74 -14.62 -22.34 -5.05
C VAL A 74 -16.06 -22.01 -4.64
N GLU A 75 -16.23 -21.32 -3.53
CA GLU A 75 -17.54 -21.02 -2.95
C GLU A 75 -18.09 -19.69 -3.46
N ASN A 76 -17.24 -18.67 -3.55
CA ASN A 76 -17.64 -17.33 -3.94
C ASN A 76 -16.53 -16.67 -4.79
N PRO A 77 -16.38 -17.04 -6.08
CA PRO A 77 -15.38 -16.45 -6.95
C PRO A 77 -15.69 -14.97 -7.21
N ILE A 78 -14.72 -14.10 -6.91
CA ILE A 78 -14.83 -12.66 -7.15
C ILE A 78 -13.71 -12.21 -8.09
N GLU A 79 -14.08 -11.68 -9.26
CA GLU A 79 -13.14 -11.05 -10.18
C GLU A 79 -12.93 -9.58 -9.85
N CYS A 80 -11.70 -9.24 -9.46
CA CYS A 80 -11.32 -7.88 -9.13
C CYS A 80 -10.11 -7.39 -9.94
N GLY A 81 -9.87 -6.08 -9.90
CA GLY A 81 -8.70 -5.46 -10.52
C GLY A 81 -9.07 -4.34 -11.47
N ASP A 82 -8.13 -4.01 -12.35
CA ASP A 82 -8.33 -3.00 -13.38
C ASP A 82 -9.47 -3.40 -14.33
N ARG A 83 -10.36 -2.45 -14.63
CA ARG A 83 -11.60 -2.63 -15.41
C ARG A 83 -12.59 -3.62 -14.80
N LYS A 84 -12.49 -3.88 -13.49
CA LYS A 84 -13.40 -4.76 -12.74
C LYS A 84 -13.78 -4.09 -11.43
N TYR A 85 -15.07 -3.84 -11.24
CA TYR A 85 -15.60 -3.30 -10.00
C TYR A 85 -15.88 -4.42 -9.01
N CYS A 86 -15.54 -4.23 -7.73
CA CYS A 86 -15.82 -5.19 -6.67
C CYS A 86 -16.61 -4.54 -5.55
N ASP A 87 -17.91 -4.82 -5.52
CA ASP A 87 -18.85 -4.32 -4.52
C ASP A 87 -18.97 -5.22 -3.28
N SER A 88 -18.48 -6.46 -3.38
CA SER A 88 -18.74 -7.55 -2.44
C SER A 88 -17.46 -8.11 -1.80
N LEU A 89 -16.40 -7.30 -1.72
CA LEU A 89 -15.19 -7.69 -1.00
C LEU A 89 -15.48 -7.90 0.50
N PRO A 90 -14.87 -8.91 1.13
CA PRO A 90 -14.94 -9.08 2.58
C PRO A 90 -14.46 -7.81 3.30
N ALA A 91 -15.09 -7.50 4.44
CA ALA A 91 -14.73 -6.34 5.26
C ALA A 91 -13.25 -6.34 5.71
N ARG A 92 -12.67 -7.54 5.83
CA ARG A 92 -11.24 -7.76 6.08
C ARG A 92 -10.70 -8.68 5.00
N ILE A 93 -9.80 -8.15 4.19
CA ILE A 93 -9.12 -8.90 3.14
C ILE A 93 -7.64 -9.00 3.48
N ARG A 94 -7.17 -10.24 3.68
CA ARG A 94 -5.74 -10.50 3.84
C ARG A 94 -4.95 -9.96 2.64
N GLY A 95 -5.41 -10.29 1.44
CA GLY A 95 -4.71 -9.97 0.21
C GLY A 95 -3.27 -10.49 0.24
N VAL A 96 -2.32 -9.66 -0.20
CA VAL A 96 -0.88 -9.96 -0.24
C VAL A 96 -0.20 -9.96 1.14
N CYS A 97 -0.92 -9.55 2.20
CA CYS A 97 -0.37 -9.54 3.55
C CYS A 97 -0.09 -10.95 4.09
N ILE A 98 0.78 -11.03 5.10
CA ILE A 98 1.08 -12.28 5.80
C ILE A 98 -0.12 -12.76 6.62
N GLU A 99 -0.09 -14.01 7.08
CA GLU A 99 -1.17 -14.59 7.87
C GLU A 99 -1.39 -13.81 9.18
N GLY A 100 -2.66 -13.57 9.52
CA GLY A 100 -3.06 -12.77 10.68
C GLY A 100 -2.97 -11.25 10.47
N TRP A 101 -2.64 -10.79 9.26
CA TRP A 101 -2.62 -9.39 8.85
C TRP A 101 -3.50 -9.16 7.63
N HIS A 102 -3.97 -7.94 7.43
CA HIS A 102 -4.82 -7.58 6.29
C HIS A 102 -4.46 -6.24 5.67
N LEU A 103 -4.99 -6.01 4.48
CA LEU A 103 -4.94 -4.70 3.84
C LEU A 103 -5.85 -3.73 4.60
N PRO A 104 -5.36 -2.54 4.93
CA PRO A 104 -6.13 -1.55 5.66
C PRO A 104 -7.35 -1.11 4.85
N SER A 105 -8.49 -1.11 5.52
CA SER A 105 -9.69 -0.46 5.05
C SER A 105 -9.55 1.06 5.15
N ARG A 106 -10.51 1.77 4.55
CA ARG A 106 -10.58 3.23 4.65
C ARG A 106 -10.74 3.69 6.10
N ASP A 107 -11.51 2.96 6.90
CA ASP A 107 -11.79 3.32 8.29
C ASP A 107 -10.55 3.17 9.16
N GLU A 108 -9.76 2.11 8.96
CA GLU A 108 -8.50 1.92 9.71
C GLU A 108 -7.48 3.00 9.36
N TRP A 109 -7.45 3.44 8.10
CA TRP A 109 -6.67 4.61 7.71
C TRP A 109 -7.16 5.90 8.38
N ASN A 110 -8.47 6.09 8.53
CA ASN A 110 -9.02 7.22 9.29
C ASN A 110 -8.56 7.16 10.76
N ASP A 111 -8.68 6.00 11.39
CA ASP A 111 -8.31 5.80 12.79
C ASP A 111 -6.82 6.08 13.01
N LEU A 112 -5.95 5.59 12.12
CA LEU A 112 -4.54 5.91 12.13
C LEU A 112 -4.30 7.43 12.07
N ILE A 113 -4.94 8.15 11.15
CA ILE A 113 -4.75 9.60 10.99
C ILE A 113 -5.19 10.36 12.25
N MET A 114 -6.31 9.97 12.84
CA MET A 114 -6.86 10.62 14.03
C MET A 114 -5.90 10.59 15.23
N MET A 115 -4.96 9.64 15.25
CA MET A 115 -3.92 9.59 16.29
C MET A 115 -2.87 10.69 16.20
N ALA A 116 -2.76 11.40 15.09
CA ALA A 116 -1.85 12.54 15.00
C ALA A 116 -2.23 13.67 15.97
N VAL A 117 -3.50 13.74 16.40
CA VAL A 117 -4.14 14.81 17.20
C VAL A 117 -4.13 16.18 16.50
N ASP A 118 -3.00 16.57 15.92
CA ASP A 118 -2.83 17.70 15.01
C ASP A 118 -2.96 17.25 13.55
N THR A 119 -4.21 17.16 13.08
CA THR A 119 -4.52 16.75 11.71
C THR A 119 -3.96 17.71 10.65
N ALA A 120 -3.72 18.98 11.00
CA ALA A 120 -3.09 19.96 10.12
C ALA A 120 -1.60 19.67 9.88
N ASN A 121 -0.96 18.87 10.74
CA ASN A 121 0.43 18.41 10.61
C ASN A 121 0.57 16.88 10.55
N ALA A 122 -0.53 16.13 10.44
CA ALA A 122 -0.50 14.67 10.40
C ALA A 122 0.46 14.12 9.35
N GLY A 123 0.50 14.72 8.16
CA GLY A 123 1.46 14.33 7.12
C GLY A 123 2.91 14.42 7.59
N ARG A 124 3.28 15.49 8.31
CA ARG A 124 4.61 15.63 8.92
C ARG A 124 4.85 14.59 10.02
N ILE A 125 3.85 14.26 10.83
CA ILE A 125 3.97 13.28 11.93
C ILE A 125 4.26 11.86 11.43
N PHE A 126 3.64 11.44 10.31
CA PHE A 126 3.79 10.08 9.76
C PHE A 126 4.93 9.92 8.77
N LYS A 127 5.37 11.01 8.11
CA LYS A 127 6.48 10.96 7.14
C LYS A 127 7.79 10.54 7.82
N SER A 128 8.59 9.77 7.09
CA SER A 128 9.93 9.37 7.51
C SER A 128 10.84 10.58 7.80
N LEU A 129 11.82 10.37 8.68
CA LEU A 129 12.81 11.37 9.05
C LEU A 129 13.71 11.83 7.89
N THR A 130 13.82 11.02 6.84
CA THR A 130 14.67 11.28 5.68
C THR A 130 14.03 10.79 4.38
N GLY A 131 14.56 11.24 3.25
CA GLY A 131 14.21 10.79 1.90
C GLY A 131 13.28 11.73 1.14
N TRP A 132 12.61 12.66 1.83
CA TRP A 132 11.71 13.63 1.19
C TRP A 132 12.48 14.83 0.66
N VAL A 133 12.21 15.20 -0.59
CA VAL A 133 12.79 16.39 -1.23
C VAL A 133 12.21 17.68 -0.66
N ASN A 134 12.81 18.83 -0.98
CA ASN A 134 12.33 20.17 -0.61
C ASN A 134 12.15 20.40 0.91
N GLY A 135 12.94 19.72 1.74
CA GLY A 135 12.80 19.79 3.20
C GLY A 135 11.51 19.15 3.71
N GLY A 136 10.86 18.30 2.91
CA GLY A 136 9.57 17.67 3.21
C GLY A 136 9.64 16.52 4.20
N ASN A 137 10.77 16.31 4.89
CA ASN A 137 10.92 15.22 5.86
C ASN A 137 9.93 15.39 7.02
N GLY A 138 9.46 14.26 7.53
CA GLY A 138 8.60 14.22 8.71
C GLY A 138 9.37 14.14 10.01
N THR A 139 8.63 14.08 11.10
CA THR A 139 9.15 13.83 12.44
C THR A 139 9.05 12.37 12.85
N ASP A 140 8.31 11.56 12.08
CA ASP A 140 8.02 10.16 12.36
C ASP A 140 7.66 9.88 13.83
N SER A 141 6.88 10.77 14.44
CA SER A 141 6.68 10.77 15.90
C SER A 141 5.86 9.57 16.40
N LEU A 142 5.20 8.86 15.49
CA LEU A 142 4.42 7.66 15.75
C LEU A 142 5.13 6.37 15.27
N GLY A 143 6.34 6.47 14.71
CA GLY A 143 7.10 5.32 14.20
C GLY A 143 6.49 4.66 12.97
N PHE A 144 5.69 5.40 12.21
CA PHE A 144 5.07 4.90 10.98
C PHE A 144 6.08 4.87 9.83
N SER A 145 6.96 5.85 9.68
CA SER A 145 7.98 5.87 8.62
C SER A 145 7.39 5.79 7.20
N ALA A 146 6.54 6.76 6.81
CA ALA A 146 6.09 6.87 5.42
C ALA A 146 7.25 7.33 4.51
N LEU A 147 7.79 6.40 3.71
CA LEU A 147 8.91 6.63 2.79
C LEU A 147 8.40 7.12 1.42
N PRO A 148 9.04 8.13 0.80
CA PRO A 148 8.62 8.68 -0.49
C PRO A 148 9.13 7.82 -1.65
N VAL A 149 8.63 6.60 -1.76
CA VAL A 149 9.09 5.61 -2.74
C VAL A 149 8.46 5.78 -4.11
N GLY A 150 7.57 6.76 -4.29
CA GLY A 150 6.88 6.97 -5.54
C GLY A 150 5.91 5.84 -5.90
N TYR A 151 5.72 5.64 -7.20
CA TYR A 151 4.80 4.66 -7.74
C TYR A 151 5.15 4.26 -9.18
N TYR A 152 4.51 3.21 -9.69
CA TYR A 152 4.66 2.72 -11.06
C TYR A 152 3.35 2.89 -11.84
N GLN A 153 3.43 3.30 -13.10
CA GLN A 153 2.28 3.46 -13.98
C GLN A 153 2.20 2.36 -15.04
N ASP A 154 1.00 2.17 -15.60
CA ASP A 154 0.73 1.21 -16.67
C ASP A 154 1.50 1.50 -17.98
N ASN A 155 1.99 2.73 -18.17
CA ASN A 155 2.91 3.14 -19.22
C ASN A 155 4.35 2.58 -19.08
N GLY A 156 4.64 1.81 -18.02
CA GLY A 156 5.93 1.16 -17.82
C GLY A 156 6.97 2.01 -17.09
N LYS A 157 6.60 3.16 -16.53
CA LYS A 157 7.53 4.11 -15.90
C LYS A 157 7.25 4.30 -14.41
N TYR A 158 8.32 4.72 -13.73
CA TYR A 158 8.32 5.04 -12.31
C TYR A 158 8.29 6.56 -12.11
N TYR A 159 7.58 7.01 -11.07
CA TYR A 159 7.38 8.43 -10.80
C TYR A 159 7.41 8.73 -9.30
N GLY A 160 7.71 9.98 -8.94
CA GLY A 160 7.47 10.50 -7.60
C GLY A 160 8.42 10.06 -6.49
N ALA A 161 9.50 9.32 -6.78
CA ALA A 161 10.51 9.02 -5.77
C ALA A 161 11.06 10.32 -5.15
N GLY A 162 11.20 10.33 -3.83
CA GLY A 162 11.56 11.49 -3.04
C GLY A 162 10.43 12.50 -2.80
N GLY A 163 9.35 12.46 -3.59
CA GLY A 163 8.27 13.46 -3.52
C GLY A 163 6.93 12.93 -3.01
N ILE A 164 6.66 11.63 -3.18
CA ILE A 164 5.33 11.03 -2.97
C ILE A 164 5.48 9.64 -2.33
N SER A 165 4.58 9.35 -1.37
CA SER A 165 4.30 8.00 -0.88
C SER A 165 2.83 7.70 -1.10
N ARG A 166 2.49 6.57 -1.70
CA ARG A 166 1.10 6.09 -1.84
C ARG A 166 0.97 4.66 -1.36
N MET A 167 -0.12 4.38 -0.65
CA MET A 167 -0.40 3.06 -0.08
C MET A 167 -1.84 2.65 -0.37
N TRP A 168 -2.02 1.41 -0.83
CA TRP A 168 -3.36 0.90 -1.11
C TRP A 168 -4.22 0.74 0.15
N SER A 169 -5.52 0.89 -0.06
CA SER A 169 -6.56 0.35 0.81
C SER A 169 -7.32 -0.76 0.07
N SER A 170 -8.06 -1.57 0.82
CA SER A 170 -8.85 -2.70 0.31
C SER A 170 -10.14 -2.30 -0.42
N GLN A 171 -10.57 -1.03 -0.35
CA GLN A 171 -11.88 -0.62 -0.88
C GLN A 171 -11.82 -0.29 -2.39
N SER A 172 -12.66 -0.97 -3.18
CA SER A 172 -12.91 -0.62 -4.57
C SER A 172 -13.81 0.61 -4.66
N VAL A 173 -13.54 1.50 -5.62
CA VAL A 173 -14.37 2.70 -5.89
C VAL A 173 -15.22 2.50 -7.13
N ASN A 174 -14.61 2.06 -8.23
CA ASN A 174 -15.29 1.64 -9.44
C ASN A 174 -14.40 0.62 -10.20
N ASP A 175 -14.65 0.42 -11.49
CA ASP A 175 -13.88 -0.48 -12.34
C ASP A 175 -12.42 -0.02 -12.54
N LEU A 176 -12.14 1.28 -12.49
CA LEU A 176 -10.80 1.85 -12.70
C LEU A 176 -10.07 2.24 -11.40
N PHE A 177 -10.82 2.53 -10.34
CA PHE A 177 -10.27 3.16 -9.15
C PHE A 177 -10.50 2.34 -7.87
N ALA A 178 -9.51 2.41 -6.98
CA ALA A 178 -9.59 1.96 -5.60
C ALA A 178 -9.09 3.06 -4.65
N THR A 179 -9.39 2.96 -3.37
CA THR A 179 -8.94 3.95 -2.38
C THR A 179 -7.45 3.78 -2.05
N GLU A 180 -6.78 4.90 -1.81
CA GLU A 180 -5.39 4.94 -1.38
C GLU A 180 -5.13 6.06 -0.35
N MET A 181 -4.05 5.89 0.41
CA MET A 181 -3.49 6.92 1.29
C MET A 181 -2.22 7.49 0.68
N GLY A 182 -2.13 8.83 0.62
CA GLY A 182 -1.00 9.53 0.02
C GLY A 182 -0.34 10.58 0.92
N PHE A 183 0.99 10.67 0.85
CA PHE A 183 1.81 11.73 1.45
C PHE A 183 2.62 12.46 0.37
N ASN A 184 2.83 13.77 0.53
CA ASN A 184 3.56 14.61 -0.43
C ASN A 184 4.66 15.44 0.27
N SER A 185 5.77 15.71 -0.43
CA SER A 185 6.90 16.46 0.11
C SER A 185 6.53 17.89 0.50
N ASN A 186 5.68 18.53 -0.28
CA ASN A 186 5.31 19.94 -0.12
C ASN A 186 4.08 20.14 0.78
N SER A 187 3.61 19.08 1.46
CA SER A 187 2.46 19.14 2.37
C SER A 187 2.86 18.69 3.77
N ASN A 188 2.50 19.49 4.77
CA ASN A 188 2.60 19.12 6.19
C ASN A 188 1.30 18.52 6.71
N GLY A 189 0.16 18.99 6.18
CA GLY A 189 -1.14 18.40 6.46
C GLY A 189 -1.40 17.18 5.62
N PHE A 190 -2.41 16.42 6.04
CA PHE A 190 -3.10 15.55 5.10
C PHE A 190 -3.76 16.42 4.04
N VAL A 191 -3.58 16.09 2.77
CA VAL A 191 -4.65 16.40 1.82
C VAL A 191 -5.73 15.38 2.18
N LEU A 192 -6.79 15.80 2.87
CA LEU A 192 -7.97 14.99 3.21
C LEU A 192 -8.77 14.57 1.95
N ASN A 193 -8.09 14.33 0.83
CA ASN A 193 -8.61 13.46 -0.20
C ASN A 193 -8.02 12.10 0.09
N PHE A 194 -8.81 11.20 0.67
CA PHE A 194 -8.71 9.80 0.29
C PHE A 194 -8.58 9.77 -1.23
N GLY A 195 -7.39 9.44 -1.70
CA GLY A 195 -7.11 9.48 -3.11
C GLY A 195 -7.87 8.34 -3.77
N VAL A 196 -8.24 8.56 -5.02
CA VAL A 196 -8.56 7.46 -5.92
C VAL A 196 -7.28 7.10 -6.66
N GLY A 197 -6.83 5.87 -6.45
CA GLY A 197 -5.72 5.28 -7.15
C GLY A 197 -6.21 4.51 -8.36
N TYR A 198 -5.58 4.71 -9.53
CA TYR A 198 -5.80 3.85 -10.69
C TYR A 198 -5.37 2.42 -10.35
N LYS A 199 -6.29 1.45 -10.47
CA LYS A 199 -6.00 0.03 -10.20
C LYS A 199 -4.89 -0.52 -11.11
N SER A 200 -4.69 0.10 -12.28
CA SER A 200 -3.60 -0.21 -13.22
C SER A 200 -2.21 0.28 -12.77
N PHE A 201 -2.14 1.19 -11.80
CA PHE A 201 -0.88 1.68 -11.23
C PHE A 201 -0.45 0.81 -10.06
N ALA A 202 0.82 0.89 -9.68
CA ALA A 202 1.36 0.17 -8.54
C ALA A 202 1.80 1.11 -7.40
N TYR A 203 1.27 0.87 -6.20
CA TYR A 203 1.54 1.61 -4.97
C TYR A 203 2.03 0.69 -3.87
N SER A 204 2.55 1.25 -2.78
CA SER A 204 3.00 0.44 -1.66
C SER A 204 1.83 -0.26 -0.97
N VAL A 205 2.13 -1.34 -0.25
CA VAL A 205 1.19 -1.98 0.67
C VAL A 205 1.74 -1.86 2.08
N ARG A 206 0.86 -1.57 3.03
CA ARG A 206 1.18 -1.59 4.45
C ARG A 206 0.08 -2.35 5.17
N CYS A 207 0.43 -3.46 5.80
CA CYS A 207 -0.55 -4.31 6.43
C CYS A 207 -0.82 -3.86 7.87
N VAL A 208 -2.03 -4.13 8.32
CA VAL A 208 -2.51 -3.86 9.68
C VAL A 208 -3.05 -5.17 10.27
N LYS A 209 -3.06 -5.23 11.60
CA LYS A 209 -3.61 -6.32 12.38
C LYS A 209 -4.44 -5.76 13.53
N ASP A 210 -5.58 -6.39 13.76
CA ASP A 210 -6.47 -6.17 14.91
C ASP A 210 -5.98 -6.93 16.16
#